data_AF-A0A529M6F7-F1
#
_entry.id   AF-A0A529M6F7-F1
#
_cell.length_a   1.000
_cell.length_b   1.000
_cell.length_c   1.000
_cell.angle_alpha   90.00
_cell.angle_beta   90.00
_cell.angle_gamma   90.00
#
_symmetry.space_group_name_H-M   'P 1'
#
loop_
_entity.id
_entity.type
_entity.pdbx_description
1 polymer ?
#
loop_
_entity_poly.entity_id
_entity_poly.type
_entity_poly.pdbx_seq_one_letter_code
_entity_poly.pdbx_strand_id
1 'polypeptide(L)' 'MSRIVAQPLTRENFAPFGDVIDMGGDNRYPINGGKAMRYHDLATAEAAGPNARVLISMVRGTPYE' A
#
# COMPACT_ATOMS: atom_id res chain seq x y z
N MET A 1 -8.39 -10.90 28.19
CA MET A 1 -8.33 -10.58 26.74
C MET A 1 -8.23 -9.08 26.60
N SER A 2 -7.29 -8.58 25.81
CA SER A 2 -7.23 -7.16 25.44
C SER A 2 -8.21 -6.88 24.32
N ARG A 3 -9.05 -5.85 24.46
CA ARG A 3 -9.91 -5.37 23.39
C ARG A 3 -9.05 -4.61 22.37
N ILE A 4 -9.14 -4.99 21.10
CA ILE A 4 -8.55 -4.23 20.00
C ILE A 4 -9.65 -3.34 19.42
N VAL A 5 -9.35 -2.06 19.23
CA VAL A 5 -10.27 -1.09 18.63
C VAL A 5 -9.70 -0.71 17.27
N ALA A 6 -10.49 -0.91 16.22
CA ALA A 6 -10.11 -0.46 14.88
C ALA A 6 -9.95 1.06 14.86
N GLN A 7 -8.88 1.54 14.24
CA GLN A 7 -8.60 2.96 14.06
C GLN A 7 -8.70 3.31 12.56
N PRO A 8 -8.99 4.57 12.20
CA PRO A 8 -8.90 5.02 10.82
C PRO A 8 -7.51 4.78 10.25
N LEU A 9 -7.47 4.25 9.02
CA LEU A 9 -6.23 4.07 8.29
C LEU A 9 -5.74 5.43 7.78
N THR A 10 -4.61 5.88 8.30
CA THR A 10 -3.85 7.02 7.78
C THR A 10 -2.38 6.62 7.65
N ARG A 11 -1.62 7.38 6.85
CA ARG A 11 -0.18 7.14 6.68
C ARG A 11 0.56 7.23 8.02
N GLU A 12 0.21 8.20 8.83
CA GLU A 12 0.83 8.46 10.14
C GLU A 12 0.54 7.33 11.12
N ASN A 13 -0.71 6.87 11.19
CA ASN A 13 -1.09 5.76 12.06
C ASN A 13 -0.47 4.42 11.61
N PHE A 14 -0.17 4.28 10.32
CA PHE A 14 0.31 3.02 9.74
C PHE A 14 1.83 2.94 9.56
N ALA A 15 2.56 4.05 9.65
CA ALA A 15 4.01 4.13 9.42
C ALA A 15 4.86 3.07 10.15
N PRO A 16 4.54 2.63 11.39
CA PRO A 16 5.30 1.56 12.04
C PRO A 16 5.14 0.17 11.40
N PHE A 17 4.10 -0.01 10.58
CA PHE A 17 3.72 -1.30 9.98
C PHE A 17 4.01 -1.37 8.48
N GLY A 18 4.19 -0.22 7.82
CA GLY A 18 4.50 -0.13 6.40
C GLY A 18 3.84 1.08 5.75
N ASP A 19 3.62 0.96 4.44
CA ASP A 19 3.08 2.05 3.61
C ASP A 19 1.57 1.91 3.38
N VAL A 20 0.89 3.05 3.26
CA VAL A 20 -0.49 3.12 2.76
C VAL A 20 -0.46 3.43 1.26
N ILE A 21 -1.01 2.52 0.45
CA ILE A 21 -1.16 2.73 -1.00
C ILE A 21 -2.48 3.46 -1.25
N ASP A 22 -2.38 4.76 -1.50
CA ASP A 22 -3.52 5.63 -1.79
C ASP A 22 -3.12 6.78 -2.74
N MET A 23 -4.07 7.68 -3.02
CA MET A 23 -3.88 8.90 -3.82
C MET A 23 -3.81 10.18 -2.96
N GLY A 24 -3.74 10.06 -1.63
CA GLY A 24 -3.81 11.19 -0.71
C GLY A 24 -2.48 11.93 -0.52
N GLY A 25 -1.36 11.29 -0.87
CA GLY A 25 -0.02 11.85 -0.71
C GLY A 25 0.36 12.94 -1.71
N ASP A 26 1.39 13.71 -1.35
CA ASP A 26 1.92 14.83 -2.14
C ASP A 26 2.99 14.41 -3.16
N ASN A 27 3.52 13.18 -3.07
CA ASN A 27 4.46 12.64 -4.06
C ASN A 27 3.73 12.23 -5.35
N ARG A 28 3.23 13.22 -6.08
CA ARG A 28 2.51 13.05 -7.32
C ARG A 28 2.89 14.12 -8.34
N TYR A 29 2.86 13.76 -9.61
CA TYR A 29 3.17 14.69 -10.68
C TYR A 29 2.45 14.32 -11.99
N PRO A 30 2.13 15.32 -12.84
CA PRO A 30 1.50 15.06 -14.13
C PRO A 30 2.47 14.38 -15.09
N ILE A 31 1.95 13.47 -15.90
CA ILE A 31 2.62 12.84 -17.05
C ILE A 31 1.72 12.98 -18.29
N ASN A 32 2.19 12.54 -19.47
CA ASN A 32 1.43 12.56 -20.73
C ASN A 32 0.85 13.95 -21.09
N GLY A 33 1.65 15.01 -20.92
CA GLY A 33 1.19 16.38 -21.19
C GLY A 33 0.08 16.85 -20.25
N GLY A 34 0.06 16.38 -19.01
CA GLY A 34 -0.95 16.73 -18.02
C GLY A 34 -2.21 15.86 -18.05
N LYS A 35 -2.27 14.86 -18.94
CA LYS A 35 -3.46 13.98 -19.08
C LYS A 35 -3.51 12.80 -18.12
N ALA A 36 -2.45 12.57 -17.35
CA ALA A 36 -2.44 11.56 -16.29
C ALA A 36 -1.66 12.06 -15.07
N MET A 37 -2.11 11.71 -13.87
CA MET A 37 -1.40 11.99 -12.62
C MET A 37 -0.70 10.71 -12.16
N ARG A 38 0.62 10.75 -12.00
CA ARG A 38 1.38 9.64 -11.42
C ARG A 38 1.51 9.88 -9.92
N TYR A 39 0.89 9.01 -9.12
CA TYR A 39 1.12 8.90 -7.68
C TYR A 39 2.33 7.99 -7.50
N HIS A 40 3.46 8.59 -7.17
CA HIS A 40 4.74 7.92 -7.23
C HIS A 40 5.16 7.39 -5.87
N ASP A 41 5.90 6.28 -5.89
CA ASP A 41 6.59 5.74 -4.72
C ASP A 41 5.65 5.47 -3.53
N LEU A 42 4.51 4.82 -3.82
CA LEU A 42 3.49 4.53 -2.81
C LEU A 42 3.87 3.37 -1.88
N ALA A 43 4.77 2.49 -2.33
CA ALA A 43 5.33 1.37 -1.57
C ALA A 43 6.55 0.79 -2.33
N THR A 44 7.49 0.17 -1.60
CA THR A 44 8.59 -0.61 -2.17
C THR A 44 8.35 -2.11 -1.99
N ALA A 45 8.44 -2.87 -3.08
CA ALA A 45 8.34 -4.33 -3.01
C ALA A 45 9.73 -4.92 -2.69
N GLU A 46 9.85 -5.56 -1.53
CA GLU A 46 11.08 -6.19 -1.07
C GLU A 46 10.95 -7.72 -1.08
N ALA A 47 12.00 -8.42 -1.56
CA ALA A 47 12.07 -9.88 -1.54
C ALA A 47 13.50 -10.32 -1.24
N ALA A 48 13.67 -11.24 -0.28
CA ALA A 48 14.97 -11.73 0.17
C ALA A 48 15.00 -13.27 0.25
N GLY A 49 16.18 -13.86 0.05
CA GLY A 49 16.42 -15.30 0.14
C GLY A 49 16.63 -16.01 -1.21
N PRO A 50 16.95 -17.32 -1.20
CA PRO A 50 17.19 -18.09 -2.42
C PRO A 50 15.94 -18.11 -3.31
N ASN A 51 16.12 -17.85 -4.61
CA ASN A 51 15.04 -17.78 -5.61
C ASN A 51 13.97 -16.70 -5.33
N ALA A 52 14.28 -15.66 -4.55
CA ALA A 52 13.36 -14.56 -4.28
C ALA A 52 12.88 -13.88 -5.58
N ARG A 53 11.57 -13.69 -5.69
CA ARG A 53 10.92 -13.02 -6.81
C ARG A 53 9.75 -12.20 -6.29
N VAL A 54 9.60 -10.99 -6.82
CA VAL A 54 8.35 -10.23 -6.70
C VAL A 54 7.33 -10.86 -7.65
N LEU A 55 6.19 -11.27 -7.11
CA LEU A 55 5.11 -11.90 -7.86
C LEU A 55 3.85 -11.03 -7.72
N ILE A 56 3.00 -11.06 -8.76
CA ILE A 56 1.68 -10.43 -8.73
C ILE A 56 0.65 -11.55 -8.84
N SER A 57 -0.33 -11.55 -7.96
CA SER A 57 -1.37 -12.58 -7.87
C SER A 57 -2.68 -11.94 -7.41
N MET A 58 -3.78 -12.70 -7.49
CA MET A 58 -5.10 -12.26 -7.09
C MET A 58 -5.64 -13.20 -6.00
N VAL A 59 -6.22 -12.63 -4.94
CA VAL A 59 -6.89 -13.38 -3.87
C VAL A 59 -8.34 -12.91 -3.77
N ARG A 60 -9.27 -13.85 -3.64
CA ARG A 60 -10.68 -13.58 -3.35
C ARG A 60 -11.02 -14.16 -1.97
N GLY A 61 -11.26 -13.28 -1.00
CA GLY A 61 -11.67 -13.69 0.35
C GLY A 61 -13.18 -13.91 0.45
N THR A 62 -13.58 -14.80 1.36
CA THR A 62 -14.96 -14.91 1.87
C THR A 62 -15.02 -14.33 3.28
N PRO A 63 -16.10 -13.62 3.68
CA PRO A 63 -16.27 -13.16 5.05
C PRO A 63 -16.24 -14.31 6.06
N TYR A 64 -15.78 -14.02 7.28
CA TYR A 64 -15.94 -14.94 8.41
C TYR A 64 -17.40 -14.95 8.89
N GLU A 65 -17.81 -16.07 9.51
CA GLU A 65 -19.07 -16.18 10.26
C GLU A 65 -18.99 -15.50 11.63
#